data_AF-A0A0F0I7K7-F1
#
_entry.id   AF-A0A0F0I7K7-F1
#
_cell.length_a   1.000
_cell.length_b   1.000
_cell.length_c   1.000
_cell.angle_alpha   90.00
_cell.angle_beta   90.00
_cell.angle_gamma   90.00
#
_symmetry.space_group_name_H-M   'P 1'
#
loop_
_entity.id
_entity.type
_entity.pdbx_description
1 polymer ?
#
loop_
_entity_poly.entity_id
_entity_poly.type
_entity_poly.pdbx_seq_one_letter_code
_entity_poly.pdbx_strand_id
1 'polypeptide(L)'
;MPPPGWTPPETEVKGVFTPSADRFKKDDLDGIHSIGLPIQVYPMYENGFRAHRRQSLAENHMESASLYSRFSQVAVTKPYSWNFKSKVKTPESIAQVTPKNRMICLPYPLLMNAFNSVNLAAACIVTTTEYAAELGVPKSKWIYPLGGAGATDSEEVWNRPNYFSSPAISKSLDGCLASSGLTKDDIDLFDFYSCFPIVPKLASEHLGLSIASQSKPITLLGGLTFFGGAGNNYSMHAITEMVRQLRRGQSQNGLILANGGILTYQHAICLSSRPPSNGIVYPNIQHSHQVNVDISIPRVTHVAEGDAVIETYTVEFHRNGHAAQGYIIGRLKADGSRFVANHGNETTLKELTSPTEEQVGKEGYVVPELISGGRRRNLFYFSPKQSI
;
A
#
# COMPACT_ATOMS: atom_id res chain seq x y z
N MET A 1 -5.21 4.23 29.63
CA MET A 1 -6.23 5.13 30.20
C MET A 1 -6.19 6.43 29.42
N PRO A 2 -7.35 7.00 29.03
CA PRO A 2 -7.37 8.31 28.39
C PRO A 2 -6.78 9.37 29.32
N PRO A 3 -6.22 10.48 28.79
CA PRO A 3 -5.70 11.56 29.61
C PRO A 3 -6.80 12.16 30.53
N PRO A 4 -6.45 12.68 31.72
CA PRO A 4 -7.42 13.31 32.62
C PRO A 4 -8.21 14.44 31.92
N GLY A 5 -9.53 14.47 32.12
CA GLY A 5 -10.42 15.50 31.57
C GLY A 5 -10.91 15.28 30.13
N TRP A 6 -10.55 14.15 29.50
CA TRP A 6 -11.13 13.79 28.20
C TRP A 6 -12.57 13.30 28.35
N THR A 7 -13.46 13.77 27.48
CA THR A 7 -14.80 13.21 27.34
C THR A 7 -14.68 11.70 27.11
N PRO A 8 -15.35 10.87 27.94
CA PRO A 8 -15.38 9.44 27.70
C PRO A 8 -15.86 9.18 26.26
N PRO A 9 -15.15 8.35 25.48
CA PRO A 9 -15.60 8.05 24.13
C PRO A 9 -16.95 7.34 24.21
N GLU A 10 -17.87 7.70 23.31
CA GLU A 10 -19.21 7.10 23.22
C GLU A 10 -19.14 5.57 23.09
N THR A 11 -18.11 5.07 22.40
CA THR A 11 -17.79 3.66 22.33
C THR A 11 -16.44 3.40 23.00
N GLU A 12 -16.44 2.52 24.00
CA GLU A 12 -15.23 2.06 24.65
C GLU A 12 -14.36 1.27 23.65
N VAL A 13 -13.11 1.71 23.46
CA VAL A 13 -12.16 1.01 22.58
C VAL A 13 -11.58 -0.19 23.35
N LYS A 14 -12.18 -1.38 23.14
CA LYS A 14 -11.78 -2.62 23.83
C LYS A 14 -10.58 -3.35 23.20
N GLY A 15 -10.07 -2.86 22.06
CA GLY A 15 -8.92 -3.46 21.37
C GLY A 15 -8.38 -2.58 20.25
N VAL A 16 -7.19 -2.91 19.77
CA VAL A 16 -6.58 -2.24 18.61
C VAL A 16 -7.17 -2.81 17.33
N PHE A 17 -7.61 -1.95 16.41
CA PHE A 17 -8.12 -2.37 15.11
C PHE A 17 -7.09 -3.25 14.39
N THR A 18 -7.51 -4.47 14.03
CA THR A 18 -6.76 -5.40 13.21
C THR A 18 -7.66 -5.80 12.04
N PRO A 19 -7.23 -5.62 10.78
CA PRO A 19 -7.97 -6.16 9.65
C PRO A 19 -8.17 -7.66 9.87
N SER A 20 -9.41 -8.10 10.07
CA SER A 20 -9.76 -9.49 10.40
C SER A 20 -10.45 -10.17 9.22
N ALA A 21 -10.52 -11.50 9.30
CA ALA A 21 -11.27 -12.33 8.36
C ALA A 21 -12.79 -12.07 8.38
N ASP A 22 -13.30 -11.28 9.32
CA ASP A 22 -14.73 -10.93 9.42
C ASP A 22 -15.24 -10.15 8.20
N ARG A 23 -14.31 -9.57 7.41
CA ARG A 23 -14.61 -8.90 6.15
C ARG A 23 -14.76 -9.83 4.96
N PHE A 24 -14.37 -11.11 5.10
CA PHE A 24 -14.42 -12.05 4.00
C PHE A 24 -15.85 -12.48 3.73
N LYS A 25 -16.24 -12.47 2.45
CA LYS A 25 -17.50 -13.07 2.04
C LYS A 25 -17.31 -14.60 2.10
N LYS A 26 -17.93 -15.23 3.10
CA LYS A 26 -17.74 -16.66 3.44
C LYS A 26 -17.82 -17.62 2.24
N ASP A 27 -18.67 -17.31 1.27
CA ASP A 27 -18.97 -18.16 0.13
C ASP A 27 -18.33 -17.66 -1.18
N ASP A 28 -17.50 -16.62 -1.11
CA ASP A 28 -16.73 -16.08 -2.24
C ASP A 28 -15.24 -16.43 -2.10
N LEU A 29 -14.42 -16.04 -3.09
CA LEU A 29 -13.02 -16.44 -3.18
C LEU A 29 -12.17 -16.01 -1.98
N ASP A 30 -12.46 -14.88 -1.35
CA ASP A 30 -11.79 -14.40 -0.14
C ASP A 30 -12.07 -15.32 1.06
N GLY A 31 -13.34 -15.67 1.30
CA GLY A 31 -13.73 -16.57 2.39
C GLY A 31 -13.28 -18.01 2.17
N ILE A 32 -13.34 -18.49 0.92
CA ILE A 32 -12.93 -19.85 0.57
C ILE A 32 -11.42 -20.05 0.74
N HIS A 33 -10.60 -19.07 0.35
CA HIS A 33 -9.14 -19.17 0.33
C HIS A 33 -8.45 -18.41 1.47
N SER A 34 -9.22 -17.80 2.37
CA SER A 34 -8.76 -16.95 3.47
C SER A 34 -7.83 -15.82 3.02
N ILE A 35 -8.13 -15.22 1.87
CA ILE A 35 -7.28 -14.22 1.21
C ILE A 35 -7.97 -12.87 1.15
N GLY A 36 -7.18 -11.83 1.33
CA GLY A 36 -7.56 -10.46 1.03
C GLY A 36 -6.91 -9.46 1.97
N LEU A 37 -6.38 -9.90 3.12
CA LEU A 37 -5.78 -9.01 4.13
C LEU A 37 -4.65 -8.15 3.54
N PRO A 38 -4.41 -6.94 4.07
CA PRO A 38 -3.28 -6.10 3.64
C PRO A 38 -1.95 -6.86 3.62
N ILE A 39 -1.67 -7.61 4.69
CA ILE A 39 -0.44 -8.40 4.79
C ILE A 39 -0.31 -9.49 3.73
N GLN A 40 -1.38 -9.85 3.00
CA GLN A 40 -1.35 -10.80 1.89
C GLN A 40 -1.28 -10.07 0.53
N VAL A 41 -2.12 -9.04 0.34
CA VAL A 41 -2.29 -8.40 -0.97
C VAL A 41 -1.14 -7.46 -1.32
N TYR A 42 -0.63 -6.64 -0.39
CA TYR A 42 0.51 -5.77 -0.70
C TYR A 42 1.76 -6.56 -1.12
N PRO A 43 2.15 -7.67 -0.44
CA PRO A 43 3.24 -8.51 -0.94
C PRO A 43 3.00 -9.13 -2.32
N MET A 44 1.75 -9.48 -2.66
CA MET A 44 1.43 -9.94 -4.03
C MET A 44 1.73 -8.86 -5.07
N TYR A 45 1.43 -7.59 -4.78
CA TYR A 45 1.82 -6.50 -5.65
C TYR A 45 3.34 -6.30 -5.71
N GLU A 46 4.05 -6.48 -4.60
CA GLU A 46 5.52 -6.43 -4.59
C GLU A 46 6.14 -7.52 -5.46
N ASN A 47 5.67 -8.77 -5.34
CA ASN A 47 6.16 -9.88 -6.14
C ASN A 47 5.85 -9.70 -7.62
N GLY A 48 4.63 -9.24 -7.96
CA GLY A 48 4.27 -8.93 -9.34
C GLY A 48 5.10 -7.78 -9.91
N PHE A 49 5.27 -6.69 -9.16
CA PHE A 49 6.06 -5.52 -9.58
C PHE A 49 7.53 -5.86 -9.81
N ARG A 50 8.13 -6.60 -8.88
CA ARG A 50 9.50 -7.10 -9.01
C ARG A 50 9.68 -7.96 -10.27
N ALA A 51 8.79 -8.93 -10.46
CA ALA A 51 8.83 -9.83 -11.61
C ALA A 51 8.68 -9.07 -12.94
N HIS A 52 7.76 -8.09 -12.99
CA HIS A 52 7.57 -7.21 -14.14
C HIS A 52 8.85 -6.43 -14.49
N ARG A 53 9.57 -5.93 -13.48
CA ARG A 53 10.87 -5.23 -13.63
C ARG A 53 12.06 -6.18 -13.82
N ARG A 54 11.83 -7.50 -13.84
CA ARG A 54 12.88 -8.54 -13.91
C ARG A 54 13.95 -8.40 -12.83
N GLN A 55 13.56 -7.89 -11.66
CA GLN A 55 14.45 -7.71 -10.52
C GLN A 55 14.55 -9.00 -9.71
N SER A 56 15.74 -9.36 -9.25
CA SER A 56 15.90 -10.55 -8.39
C SER A 56 15.23 -10.36 -7.02
N LEU A 57 14.93 -11.46 -6.34
CA LEU A 57 14.35 -11.46 -4.99
C LEU A 57 15.23 -10.65 -4.01
N ALA A 58 16.54 -10.86 -4.05
CA ALA A 58 17.51 -10.17 -3.19
C ALA A 58 17.59 -8.67 -3.47
N GLU A 59 17.63 -8.26 -4.73
CA GLU A 59 17.65 -6.84 -5.11
C GLU A 59 16.39 -6.12 -4.65
N ASN A 60 15.21 -6.72 -4.85
CA ASN A 60 13.95 -6.12 -4.43
C ASN A 60 13.85 -5.98 -2.90
N HIS A 61 14.28 -7.01 -2.18
CA HIS A 61 14.31 -7.00 -0.72
C HIS A 61 15.21 -5.88 -0.20
N MET A 62 16.38 -5.70 -0.81
CA MET A 62 17.31 -4.62 -0.44
C MET A 62 16.81 -3.24 -0.88
N GLU A 63 16.13 -3.12 -2.02
CA GLU A 63 15.48 -1.88 -2.47
C GLU A 63 14.42 -1.43 -1.44
N SER A 64 13.57 -2.36 -0.99
CA SER A 64 12.58 -2.12 0.06
C SER A 64 13.20 -1.75 1.41
N ALA A 65 14.26 -2.45 1.81
CA ALA A 65 14.98 -2.17 3.05
C ALA A 65 15.68 -0.81 3.04
N SER A 66 16.29 -0.45 1.91
CA SER A 66 16.96 0.83 1.71
C SER A 66 15.97 1.99 1.71
N LEU A 67 14.82 1.81 1.05
CA LEU A 67 13.72 2.77 1.09
C LEU A 67 13.26 3.01 2.54
N TYR A 68 13.03 1.94 3.28
CA TYR A 68 12.56 2.05 4.67
C TYR A 68 13.64 2.58 5.63
N SER A 69 14.93 2.37 5.33
CA SER A 69 16.02 3.01 6.08
C SER A 69 15.96 4.54 5.97
N ARG A 70 15.72 5.08 4.76
CA ARG A 70 15.49 6.52 4.56
C ARG A 70 14.26 7.03 5.30
N PHE A 71 13.20 6.23 5.36
CA PHE A 71 11.99 6.57 6.11
C PHE A 71 12.27 6.62 7.63
N SER A 72 13.06 5.67 8.14
CA SER A 72 13.54 5.70 9.52
C SER A 72 14.35 6.97 9.81
N GLN A 73 15.24 7.40 8.90
CA GLN A 73 16.00 8.65 9.05
C GLN A 73 15.09 9.87 9.21
N VAL A 74 13.99 9.94 8.45
CA VAL A 74 13.01 11.03 8.60
C VAL A 74 12.30 10.91 9.95
N ALA A 75 11.76 9.74 10.29
CA ALA A 75 10.95 9.55 11.49
C ALA A 75 11.68 9.90 12.80
N VAL A 76 12.97 9.55 12.94
CA VAL A 76 13.72 9.84 14.18
C VAL A 76 13.86 11.34 14.48
N THR A 77 13.63 12.20 13.49
CA THR A 77 13.67 13.68 13.63
C THR A 77 12.31 14.28 13.99
N LYS A 78 11.22 13.51 13.94
CA LYS A 78 9.85 14.04 14.10
C LYS A 78 9.38 13.89 15.54
N PRO A 79 9.10 14.99 16.27
CA PRO A 79 8.74 14.92 17.69
C PRO A 79 7.52 14.04 18.03
N TYR A 80 6.60 13.88 17.07
CA TYR A 80 5.39 13.08 17.24
C TYR A 80 5.57 11.61 16.82
N SER A 81 6.74 11.24 16.29
CA SER A 81 7.04 9.85 15.94
C SER A 81 7.25 9.02 17.20
N TRP A 82 6.72 7.80 17.23
CA TRP A 82 7.06 6.83 18.28
C TRP A 82 8.56 6.45 18.32
N ASN A 83 9.28 6.70 17.22
CA ASN A 83 10.72 6.50 17.09
C ASN A 83 11.53 7.80 17.22
N PHE A 84 10.93 8.90 17.70
CA PHE A 84 11.63 10.17 17.87
C PHE A 84 12.91 10.00 18.72
N LYS A 85 14.04 10.51 18.21
CA LYS A 85 15.38 10.40 18.80
C LYS A 85 15.90 8.96 19.01
N SER A 86 15.26 7.95 18.42
CA SER A 86 15.80 6.59 18.40
C SER A 86 16.93 6.44 17.36
N LYS A 87 17.59 5.28 17.36
CA LYS A 87 18.63 4.97 16.36
C LYS A 87 18.00 4.73 14.99
N VAL A 88 18.56 5.38 13.97
CA VAL A 88 18.26 5.10 12.57
C VAL A 88 18.47 3.62 12.27
N LYS A 89 17.52 3.01 11.56
CA LYS A 89 17.65 1.63 11.08
C LYS A 89 18.43 1.61 9.77
N THR A 90 19.44 0.75 9.68
CA THR A 90 20.19 0.54 8.43
C THR A 90 19.43 -0.39 7.50
N PRO A 91 19.68 -0.34 6.17
CA PRO A 91 19.06 -1.27 5.23
C PRO A 91 19.27 -2.73 5.63
N GLU A 92 20.48 -3.11 6.06
CA GLU A 92 20.81 -4.47 6.48
C GLU A 92 19.97 -4.89 7.69
N SER A 93 19.79 -4.00 8.67
CA SER A 93 18.99 -4.29 9.87
C SER A 93 17.50 -4.48 9.56
N ILE A 94 16.98 -3.80 8.53
CA ILE A 94 15.58 -3.91 8.09
C ILE A 94 15.41 -5.19 7.25
N ALA A 95 16.39 -5.49 6.39
CA ALA A 95 16.39 -6.67 5.54
C ALA A 95 16.57 -7.98 6.33
N GLN A 96 17.35 -7.95 7.41
CA GLN A 96 17.70 -9.15 8.16
C GLN A 96 16.49 -9.75 8.87
N VAL A 97 16.11 -10.96 8.48
CA VAL A 97 15.09 -11.75 9.17
C VAL A 97 15.66 -12.28 10.48
N THR A 98 15.01 -11.97 11.58
CA THR A 98 15.38 -12.41 12.94
C THR A 98 14.12 -12.73 13.74
N PRO A 99 14.18 -13.36 14.92
CA PRO A 99 12.98 -13.54 15.74
C PRO A 99 12.24 -12.22 16.07
N LYS A 100 12.95 -11.10 16.17
CA LYS A 100 12.38 -9.76 16.41
C LYS A 100 11.94 -9.05 15.13
N ASN A 101 12.45 -9.47 13.98
CA ASN A 101 12.11 -8.98 12.64
C ASN A 101 11.69 -10.16 11.75
N ARG A 102 10.76 -10.98 12.25
CA ARG A 102 10.36 -12.22 11.58
C ARG A 102 9.67 -11.93 10.25
N MET A 103 9.67 -12.91 9.35
CA MET A 103 8.83 -12.86 8.16
C MET A 103 7.35 -12.83 8.56
N ILE A 104 6.55 -11.96 7.93
CA ILE A 104 5.10 -11.93 8.10
C ILE A 104 4.44 -12.62 6.91
N CYS A 105 4.63 -12.02 5.74
CA CYS A 105 4.28 -12.62 4.45
C CYS A 105 5.38 -12.24 3.47
N LEU A 106 5.89 -13.20 2.70
CA LEU A 106 6.95 -12.92 1.72
C LEU A 106 6.51 -11.83 0.74
N PRO A 107 7.32 -10.77 0.50
CA PRO A 107 8.73 -10.67 0.92
C PRO A 107 8.99 -9.83 2.18
N TYR A 108 7.96 -9.46 2.95
CA TYR A 108 8.06 -8.46 4.01
C TYR A 108 8.26 -9.05 5.42
N PRO A 109 9.45 -8.84 6.02
CA PRO A 109 9.62 -9.00 7.46
C PRO A 109 8.91 -7.87 8.22
N LEU A 110 8.80 -8.03 9.54
CA LEU A 110 8.03 -7.13 10.41
C LEU A 110 8.35 -5.64 10.20
N LEU A 111 9.63 -5.26 10.04
CA LEU A 111 10.06 -3.87 9.82
C LEU A 111 9.71 -3.31 8.44
N MET A 112 9.08 -4.08 7.56
CA MET A 112 8.48 -3.62 6.29
C MET A 112 6.95 -3.62 6.35
N ASN A 113 6.37 -3.72 7.55
CA ASN A 113 4.93 -3.66 7.79
C ASN A 113 4.58 -2.42 8.64
N ALA A 114 3.36 -1.90 8.49
CA ALA A 114 2.85 -0.78 9.27
C ALA A 114 2.69 -1.13 10.76
N PHE A 115 3.05 -0.21 11.67
CA PHE A 115 2.85 -0.38 13.10
C PHE A 115 1.75 0.56 13.58
N ASN A 116 0.55 0.01 13.73
CA ASN A 116 -0.66 0.82 13.90
C ASN A 116 -1.04 1.12 15.36
N SER A 117 -0.33 0.55 16.32
CA SER A 117 -0.65 0.68 17.75
C SER A 117 -0.09 1.98 18.34
N VAL A 118 -0.68 3.11 17.96
CA VAL A 118 -0.27 4.45 18.43
C VAL A 118 -1.47 5.29 18.87
N ASN A 119 -1.23 6.27 19.76
CA ASN A 119 -2.21 7.26 20.17
C ASN A 119 -1.81 8.62 19.60
N LEU A 120 -2.37 8.98 18.44
CA LEU A 120 -2.05 10.21 17.72
C LEU A 120 -3.34 10.88 17.24
N ALA A 121 -3.34 12.22 17.24
CA ALA A 121 -4.41 13.02 16.67
C ALA A 121 -3.83 14.14 15.81
N ALA A 122 -4.53 14.48 14.73
CA ALA A 122 -4.23 15.59 13.86
C ALA A 122 -5.54 16.28 13.46
N ALA A 123 -5.49 17.59 13.26
CA ALA A 123 -6.61 18.39 12.83
C ALA A 123 -6.14 19.42 11.81
N CYS A 124 -7.01 19.74 10.86
CA CYS A 124 -6.84 20.83 9.91
C CYS A 124 -7.99 21.81 10.08
N ILE A 125 -7.68 23.10 10.08
CA ILE A 125 -8.67 24.18 10.04
C ILE A 125 -8.65 24.74 8.63
N VAL A 126 -9.79 24.67 7.95
CA VAL A 126 -9.98 25.17 6.59
C VAL A 126 -10.99 26.30 6.64
N THR A 127 -10.71 27.37 5.90
CA THR A 127 -11.54 28.57 5.83
C THR A 127 -11.30 29.26 4.50
N THR A 128 -12.20 30.16 4.11
CA THR A 128 -11.95 31.08 3.00
C THR A 128 -10.89 32.11 3.35
N THR A 129 -10.28 32.72 2.35
CA THR A 129 -9.30 33.79 2.50
C THR A 129 -9.89 35.03 3.14
N GLU A 130 -11.16 35.32 2.85
CA GLU A 130 -11.90 36.47 3.37
C GLU A 130 -12.09 36.32 4.88
N TYR A 131 -12.56 35.15 5.32
CA TYR A 131 -12.81 34.89 6.74
C TYR A 131 -11.51 34.74 7.54
N ALA A 132 -10.45 34.18 6.93
CA ALA A 132 -9.12 34.18 7.54
C ALA A 132 -8.59 35.61 7.78
N ALA A 133 -8.84 36.53 6.85
CA ALA A 133 -8.47 37.94 7.00
C ALA A 133 -9.29 38.65 8.08
N GLU A 134 -10.60 38.40 8.13
CA GLU A 134 -11.50 38.93 9.18
C GLU A 134 -11.05 38.51 10.58
N LEU A 135 -10.66 37.24 10.75
CA LEU A 135 -10.12 36.71 12.01
C LEU A 135 -8.68 37.15 12.31
N GLY A 136 -8.05 37.96 11.44
CA GLY A 136 -6.69 38.46 11.64
C GLY A 136 -5.60 37.39 11.49
N VAL A 137 -5.86 36.28 10.80
CA VAL A 137 -4.86 35.23 10.57
C VAL A 137 -3.80 35.76 9.59
N PRO A 138 -2.49 35.81 9.97
CA PRO A 138 -1.46 36.36 9.09
C PRO A 138 -1.36 35.60 7.76
N LYS A 139 -1.25 36.32 6.63
CA LYS A 139 -1.12 35.70 5.29
C LYS A 139 0.06 34.73 5.17
N SER A 140 1.13 34.93 5.94
CA SER A 140 2.27 34.01 6.02
C SER A 140 1.93 32.63 6.60
N LYS A 141 0.74 32.47 7.18
CA LYS A 141 0.21 31.18 7.66
C LYS A 141 -0.75 30.54 6.66
N TRP A 142 -1.15 31.21 5.60
CA TRP A 142 -2.12 30.66 4.67
C TRP A 142 -1.42 29.64 3.77
N ILE A 143 -2.01 28.45 3.66
CA ILE A 143 -1.59 27.40 2.74
C ILE A 143 -2.84 27.01 1.97
N TYR A 144 -2.71 26.96 0.65
CA TYR A 144 -3.83 26.78 -0.26
C TYR A 144 -3.83 25.33 -0.74
N PRO A 145 -4.93 24.59 -0.58
CA PRO A 145 -5.14 23.42 -1.42
C PRO A 145 -5.24 23.90 -2.87
N LEU A 146 -4.42 23.38 -3.78
CA LEU A 146 -4.49 23.79 -5.19
C LEU A 146 -5.49 22.92 -5.96
N GLY A 147 -5.51 21.63 -5.65
CA GLY A 147 -6.31 20.65 -6.33
C GLY A 147 -6.09 19.28 -5.70
N GLY A 148 -6.90 18.32 -6.13
CA GLY A 148 -6.88 16.97 -5.63
C GLY A 148 -7.72 16.06 -6.51
N ALA A 149 -7.41 14.76 -6.45
CA ALA A 149 -8.18 13.77 -7.18
C ALA A 149 -8.22 12.46 -6.39
N GLY A 150 -9.30 11.71 -6.61
CA GLY A 150 -9.53 10.41 -6.02
C GLY A 150 -9.82 9.38 -7.10
N ALA A 151 -9.37 8.15 -6.86
CA ALA A 151 -9.66 7.01 -7.69
C ALA A 151 -9.77 5.74 -6.85
N THR A 152 -10.59 4.81 -7.32
CA THR A 152 -10.97 3.58 -6.66
C THR A 152 -10.80 2.42 -7.64
N ASP A 153 -10.00 1.44 -7.24
CA ASP A 153 -9.85 0.15 -7.90
C ASP A 153 -10.89 -0.86 -7.34
N SER A 154 -10.98 -2.04 -7.94
CA SER A 154 -11.84 -3.12 -7.45
C SER A 154 -11.46 -3.52 -6.02
N GLU A 155 -12.46 -3.70 -5.15
CA GLU A 155 -12.29 -4.30 -3.82
C GLU A 155 -11.95 -5.80 -3.92
N GLU A 156 -12.50 -6.46 -4.95
CA GLU A 156 -12.18 -7.84 -5.31
C GLU A 156 -10.87 -7.85 -6.09
N VAL A 157 -9.78 -8.24 -5.43
CA VAL A 157 -8.41 -8.15 -5.97
C VAL A 157 -8.21 -8.97 -7.24
N TRP A 158 -9.00 -10.02 -7.47
CA TRP A 158 -9.00 -10.83 -8.68
C TRP A 158 -9.67 -10.15 -9.88
N ASN A 159 -10.43 -9.06 -9.66
CA ASN A 159 -11.05 -8.23 -10.69
C ASN A 159 -10.19 -7.00 -11.04
N ARG A 160 -8.87 -7.05 -10.81
CA ARG A 160 -7.93 -5.98 -11.14
C ARG A 160 -7.14 -6.34 -12.41
N PRO A 161 -6.64 -5.36 -13.18
CA PRO A 161 -5.95 -5.67 -14.44
C PRO A 161 -4.70 -6.54 -14.24
N ASN A 162 -3.88 -6.22 -13.24
CA ASN A 162 -2.63 -6.91 -12.93
C ASN A 162 -2.20 -6.63 -11.47
N TYR A 163 -1.03 -7.15 -11.09
CA TYR A 163 -0.42 -7.01 -9.76
C TYR A 163 0.95 -6.34 -9.79
N PHE A 164 1.23 -5.51 -10.80
CA PHE A 164 2.49 -4.76 -10.91
C PHE A 164 2.29 -3.27 -11.17
N SER A 165 1.04 -2.80 -11.25
CA SER A 165 0.67 -1.40 -11.43
C SER A 165 -0.59 -1.10 -10.62
N SER A 166 -0.85 0.17 -10.33
CA SER A 166 -2.11 0.59 -9.71
C SER A 166 -2.73 1.73 -10.53
N PRO A 167 -3.74 1.42 -11.37
CA PRO A 167 -4.46 2.44 -12.12
C PRO A 167 -5.07 3.53 -11.22
N ALA A 168 -5.48 3.17 -10.00
CA ALA A 168 -6.00 4.13 -9.03
C ALA A 168 -4.91 5.11 -8.56
N ILE A 169 -3.68 4.65 -8.31
CA ILE A 169 -2.56 5.54 -7.96
C ILE A 169 -2.29 6.49 -9.13
N SER A 170 -2.14 5.94 -10.34
CA SER A 170 -1.87 6.72 -11.55
C SER A 170 -2.91 7.80 -11.78
N LYS A 171 -4.20 7.43 -11.82
CA LYS A 171 -5.31 8.35 -12.06
C LYS A 171 -5.44 9.43 -10.98
N SER A 172 -5.23 9.08 -9.70
CA SER A 172 -5.26 10.06 -8.62
C SER A 172 -4.10 11.04 -8.70
N LEU A 173 -2.88 10.60 -9.02
CA LEU A 173 -1.73 11.48 -9.15
C LEU A 173 -1.85 12.40 -10.37
N ASP A 174 -2.22 11.85 -11.53
CA ASP A 174 -2.39 12.64 -12.77
C ASP A 174 -3.52 13.66 -12.64
N GLY A 175 -4.67 13.23 -12.11
CA GLY A 175 -5.81 14.13 -11.86
C GLY A 175 -5.49 15.21 -10.83
N CYS A 176 -4.73 14.88 -9.78
CA CYS A 176 -4.31 15.84 -8.77
C CYS A 176 -3.36 16.90 -9.34
N LEU A 177 -2.35 16.49 -10.12
CA LEU A 177 -1.44 17.41 -10.78
C LEU A 177 -2.18 18.31 -11.78
N ALA A 178 -3.01 17.72 -12.64
CA ALA A 178 -3.80 18.46 -13.63
C ALA A 178 -4.77 19.46 -12.99
N SER A 179 -5.55 19.04 -11.99
CA SER A 179 -6.47 19.94 -11.27
C SER A 179 -5.77 21.05 -10.48
N SER A 180 -4.50 20.85 -10.13
CA SER A 180 -3.68 21.85 -9.44
C SER A 180 -2.95 22.79 -10.40
N GLY A 181 -3.01 22.55 -11.71
CA GLY A 181 -2.21 23.27 -12.70
C GLY A 181 -0.70 23.08 -12.50
N LEU A 182 -0.28 21.93 -11.96
CA LEU A 182 1.11 21.61 -11.67
C LEU A 182 1.56 20.41 -12.51
N THR A 183 2.85 20.34 -12.74
CA THR A 183 3.54 19.13 -13.20
C THR A 183 4.29 18.49 -12.03
N LYS A 184 4.77 17.26 -12.20
CA LYS A 184 5.60 16.59 -11.18
C LYS A 184 6.89 17.34 -10.85
N ASP A 185 7.43 18.10 -11.80
CA ASP A 185 8.70 18.82 -11.64
C ASP A 185 8.52 20.09 -10.79
N ASP A 186 7.28 20.58 -10.69
CA ASP A 186 6.89 21.71 -9.83
C ASP A 186 6.75 21.33 -8.35
N ILE A 187 6.79 20.04 -8.01
CA ILE A 187 6.59 19.57 -6.63
C ILE A 187 7.92 19.53 -5.87
N ASP A 188 7.96 20.24 -4.74
CA ASP A 188 9.14 20.32 -3.87
C ASP A 188 9.15 19.25 -2.79
N LEU A 189 7.97 18.91 -2.28
CA LEU A 189 7.77 18.06 -1.11
C LEU A 189 6.80 16.93 -1.43
N PHE A 190 7.12 15.71 -1.01
CA PHE A 190 6.28 14.55 -1.20
C PHE A 190 6.00 13.85 0.13
N ASP A 191 4.77 13.37 0.32
CA ASP A 191 4.48 12.28 1.25
C ASP A 191 3.61 11.22 0.58
N PHE A 192 4.19 10.06 0.30
CA PHE A 192 3.45 8.90 -0.17
C PHE A 192 3.15 7.98 1.01
N TYR A 193 1.86 7.68 1.19
CA TYR A 193 1.41 6.72 2.20
C TYR A 193 2.15 5.39 2.07
N SER A 194 2.67 4.85 3.17
CA SER A 194 3.61 3.73 3.14
C SER A 194 3.35 2.72 4.25
N CYS A 195 2.19 2.05 4.21
CA CYS A 195 1.95 0.91 5.08
C CYS A 195 2.87 -0.28 4.73
N PHE A 196 3.20 -0.40 3.45
CA PHE A 196 4.12 -1.38 2.87
C PHE A 196 4.99 -0.69 1.81
N PRO A 197 6.20 -1.20 1.52
CA PRO A 197 7.10 -0.64 0.52
C PRO A 197 6.48 -0.45 -0.88
N ILE A 198 5.57 -1.32 -1.30
CA ILE A 198 5.02 -1.29 -2.65
C ILE A 198 4.25 0.00 -3.00
N VAL A 199 3.57 0.63 -2.03
CA VAL A 199 2.77 1.84 -2.31
C VAL A 199 3.66 3.01 -2.78
N PRO A 200 4.68 3.44 -2.01
CA PRO A 200 5.60 4.47 -2.48
C PRO A 200 6.40 4.05 -3.72
N LYS A 201 6.67 2.75 -3.92
CA LYS A 201 7.32 2.26 -5.15
C LYS A 201 6.45 2.49 -6.38
N LEU A 202 5.18 2.09 -6.35
CA LEU A 202 4.23 2.30 -7.45
C LEU A 202 4.01 3.78 -7.75
N ALA A 203 3.90 4.62 -6.72
CA ALA A 203 3.79 6.06 -6.89
C ALA A 203 5.07 6.67 -7.51
N SER A 204 6.24 6.20 -7.09
CA SER A 204 7.52 6.65 -7.64
C SER A 204 7.68 6.22 -9.09
N GLU A 205 7.35 4.98 -9.43
CA GLU A 205 7.36 4.47 -10.81
C GLU A 205 6.49 5.32 -11.72
N HIS A 206 5.24 5.59 -11.31
CA HIS A 206 4.29 6.40 -12.07
C HIS A 206 4.79 7.82 -12.32
N LEU A 207 5.37 8.46 -11.30
CA LEU A 207 5.92 9.82 -11.42
C LEU A 207 7.32 9.84 -12.06
N GLY A 208 7.91 8.68 -12.37
CA GLY A 208 9.29 8.57 -12.86
C GLY A 208 10.32 9.07 -11.84
N LEU A 209 10.05 8.91 -10.55
CA LEU A 209 10.98 9.20 -9.45
C LEU A 209 11.84 7.95 -9.19
N SER A 210 13.15 8.15 -9.02
CA SER A 210 14.04 7.03 -8.70
C SER A 210 13.71 6.45 -7.31
N ILE A 211 13.41 5.15 -7.26
CA ILE A 211 13.20 4.42 -6.00
C ILE A 211 14.53 4.23 -5.26
N ALA A 212 15.60 3.89 -5.99
CA ALA A 212 16.91 3.59 -5.41
C ALA A 212 17.66 4.86 -4.96
N SER A 213 17.59 5.93 -5.77
CA SER A 213 18.39 7.16 -5.65
C SER A 213 17.49 8.39 -5.68
N GLN A 214 16.70 8.55 -4.63
CA GLN A 214 15.75 9.65 -4.48
C GLN A 214 16.49 11.00 -4.39
N SER A 215 16.28 11.87 -5.38
CA SER A 215 16.77 13.25 -5.35
C SER A 215 16.05 14.10 -4.30
N LYS A 216 14.78 13.79 -4.05
CA LYS A 216 13.92 14.39 -3.01
C LYS A 216 13.34 13.28 -2.12
N PRO A 217 13.26 13.46 -0.79
CA PRO A 217 12.55 12.53 0.07
C PRO A 217 11.09 12.39 -0.37
N ILE A 218 10.58 11.15 -0.36
CA ILE A 218 9.16 10.85 -0.69
C ILE A 218 8.26 10.68 0.55
N THR A 219 8.76 11.10 1.71
CA THR A 219 8.00 11.16 2.96
C THR A 219 8.45 12.36 3.80
N LEU A 220 7.48 12.97 4.47
CA LEU A 220 7.68 14.03 5.44
C LEU A 220 7.73 13.52 6.88
N LEU A 221 7.14 12.36 7.15
CA LEU A 221 6.99 11.81 8.50
C LEU A 221 7.86 10.57 8.76
N GLY A 222 8.26 9.86 7.71
CA GLY A 222 8.98 8.58 7.81
C GLY A 222 8.07 7.35 7.81
N GLY A 223 6.83 7.49 7.31
CA GLY A 223 5.93 6.37 7.05
C GLY A 223 5.36 5.65 8.27
N LEU A 224 4.41 4.73 8.04
CA LEU A 224 3.62 4.11 9.11
C LEU A 224 4.43 3.18 10.02
N THR A 225 5.53 2.60 9.54
CA THR A 225 6.40 1.75 10.37
C THR A 225 7.18 2.56 11.40
N PHE A 226 7.72 3.72 11.01
CA PHE A 226 8.63 4.47 11.88
C PHE A 226 8.03 5.72 12.49
N PHE A 227 7.10 6.42 11.82
CA PHE A 227 6.33 7.49 12.45
C PHE A 227 5.32 6.93 13.47
N GLY A 228 4.78 5.75 13.18
CA GLY A 228 3.64 5.18 13.88
C GLY A 228 2.38 5.44 13.07
N GLY A 229 1.74 4.37 12.61
CA GLY A 229 0.60 4.46 11.72
C GLY A 229 -0.67 4.73 12.50
N ALA A 230 -1.23 5.92 12.44
CA ALA A 230 -2.63 6.13 12.86
C ALA A 230 -3.63 5.43 11.90
N GLY A 231 -3.22 4.33 11.24
CA GLY A 231 -3.92 3.57 10.22
C GLY A 231 -4.55 4.49 9.17
N ASN A 232 -5.85 4.71 9.35
CA ASN A 232 -6.68 5.54 8.51
C ASN A 232 -6.32 7.04 8.57
N ASN A 233 -5.80 7.54 9.70
CA ASN A 233 -5.53 8.96 9.91
C ASN A 233 -4.08 9.39 9.62
N TYR A 234 -3.20 8.50 9.12
CA TYR A 234 -1.79 8.84 8.86
C TYR A 234 -1.66 10.06 7.91
N SER A 235 -2.41 10.09 6.81
CA SER A 235 -2.30 11.18 5.83
C SER A 235 -2.72 12.55 6.38
N MET A 236 -3.58 12.60 7.42
CA MET A 236 -3.89 13.86 8.10
C MET A 236 -2.66 14.41 8.80
N HIS A 237 -1.84 13.56 9.43
CA HIS A 237 -0.56 13.99 10.00
C HIS A 237 0.39 14.51 8.90
N ALA A 238 0.43 13.84 7.74
CA ALA A 238 1.24 14.28 6.61
C ALA A 238 0.80 15.67 6.11
N ILE A 239 -0.50 15.93 6.03
CA ILE A 239 -1.06 17.27 5.71
C ILE A 239 -0.56 18.30 6.72
N THR A 240 -0.63 18.02 8.02
CA THR A 240 -0.16 18.99 9.03
C THR A 240 1.33 19.28 8.91
N GLU A 241 2.16 18.27 8.63
CA GLU A 241 3.60 18.45 8.46
C GLU A 241 3.93 19.19 7.17
N MET A 242 3.23 18.89 6.07
CA MET A 242 3.34 19.60 4.79
C MET A 242 3.06 21.09 4.99
N VAL A 243 1.95 21.43 5.65
CA VAL A 243 1.59 22.81 5.99
C VAL A 243 2.69 23.50 6.82
N ARG A 244 3.27 22.81 7.82
CA ARG A 244 4.37 23.36 8.62
C ARG A 244 5.61 23.63 7.78
N GLN A 245 5.97 22.73 6.86
CA GLN A 245 7.14 22.89 6.01
C GLN A 245 6.96 24.00 4.96
N LEU A 246 5.81 24.05 4.28
CA LEU A 246 5.50 25.12 3.32
C LEU A 246 5.53 26.51 3.98
N ARG A 247 5.02 26.64 5.22
CA ARG A 247 5.06 27.89 6.00
C ARG A 247 6.47 28.35 6.38
N ARG A 248 7.50 27.49 6.30
CA ARG A 248 8.90 27.90 6.52
C ARG A 248 9.50 28.64 5.32
N GLY A 249 8.85 28.58 4.15
CA GLY A 249 9.25 29.33 2.95
C GLY A 249 10.43 28.73 2.17
N GLN A 250 10.86 27.50 2.49
CA GLN A 250 11.93 26.78 1.76
C GLN A 250 11.40 25.96 0.57
N SER A 251 10.09 25.81 0.48
CA SER A 251 9.39 25.03 -0.54
C SER A 251 8.06 25.73 -0.84
N GLN A 252 7.59 25.57 -2.07
CA GLN A 252 6.38 26.21 -2.55
C GLN A 252 5.23 25.22 -2.70
N ASN A 253 5.47 24.06 -3.31
CA ASN A 253 4.41 23.11 -3.64
C ASN A 253 4.70 21.73 -3.04
N GLY A 254 3.67 21.09 -2.51
CA GLY A 254 3.78 19.75 -1.96
C GLY A 254 2.65 18.84 -2.41
N LEU A 255 2.96 17.55 -2.62
CA LEU A 255 2.03 16.51 -3.03
C LEU A 255 1.92 15.44 -1.95
N ILE A 256 0.70 15.07 -1.58
CA ILE A 256 0.43 13.96 -0.66
C ILE A 256 -0.41 12.92 -1.39
N LEU A 257 -0.01 11.65 -1.31
CA LEU A 257 -0.81 10.50 -1.75
C LEU A 257 -1.28 9.72 -0.52
N ALA A 258 -2.59 9.63 -0.33
CA ALA A 258 -3.26 8.84 0.69
C ALA A 258 -3.80 7.54 0.08
N ASN A 259 -3.44 6.42 0.69
CA ASN A 259 -3.85 5.08 0.28
C ASN A 259 -4.77 4.46 1.33
N GLY A 260 -5.88 3.88 0.88
CA GLY A 260 -6.88 3.19 1.68
C GLY A 260 -7.13 1.75 1.21
N GLY A 261 -7.46 0.88 2.16
CA GLY A 261 -7.72 -0.53 1.88
C GLY A 261 -6.46 -1.29 1.45
N ILE A 262 -6.53 -1.96 0.30
CA ILE A 262 -5.49 -2.85 -0.24
C ILE A 262 -5.08 -2.39 -1.65
N LEU A 263 -4.56 -1.16 -1.75
CA LEU A 263 -4.44 -0.38 -3.01
C LEU A 263 -5.79 0.01 -3.64
N THR A 264 -6.89 -0.08 -2.88
CA THR A 264 -8.24 0.12 -3.40
C THR A 264 -8.57 1.60 -3.59
N TYR A 265 -8.40 2.41 -2.55
CA TYR A 265 -8.81 3.81 -2.57
C TYR A 265 -7.58 4.71 -2.55
N GLN A 266 -7.44 5.57 -3.54
CA GLN A 266 -6.30 6.48 -3.67
C GLN A 266 -6.78 7.90 -3.75
N HIS A 267 -6.27 8.78 -2.90
CA HIS A 267 -6.57 10.20 -2.94
C HIS A 267 -5.28 11.00 -2.90
N ALA A 268 -5.15 11.99 -3.76
CA ALA A 268 -4.01 12.89 -3.77
C ALA A 268 -4.46 14.34 -3.61
N ILE A 269 -3.60 15.15 -2.98
CA ILE A 269 -3.81 16.59 -2.81
C ILE A 269 -2.50 17.34 -3.01
N CYS A 270 -2.54 18.44 -3.74
CA CYS A 270 -1.47 19.42 -3.81
C CYS A 270 -1.76 20.58 -2.87
N LEU A 271 -0.77 20.96 -2.07
CA LEU A 271 -0.80 22.14 -1.21
C LEU A 271 0.28 23.12 -1.64
N SER A 272 -0.01 24.41 -1.57
CA SER A 272 0.95 25.45 -1.92
C SER A 272 0.97 26.63 -0.95
N SER A 273 2.12 27.28 -0.82
CA SER A 273 2.24 28.58 -0.14
C SER A 273 1.75 29.76 -1.01
N ARG A 274 1.43 29.51 -2.28
CA ARG A 274 0.82 30.49 -3.19
C ARG A 274 -0.65 30.12 -3.48
N PRO A 275 -1.53 31.13 -3.64
CA PRO A 275 -2.88 30.87 -4.11
C PRO A 275 -2.86 30.26 -5.52
N PRO A 276 -3.93 29.57 -5.94
CA PRO A 276 -4.08 29.11 -7.31
C PRO A 276 -3.88 30.25 -8.31
N SER A 277 -3.24 29.97 -9.46
CA SER A 277 -3.09 30.94 -10.54
C SER A 277 -4.45 31.26 -11.17
N ASN A 278 -4.62 32.51 -11.62
CA ASN A 278 -5.89 33.06 -12.11
C ASN A 278 -6.59 32.13 -13.12
N GLY A 279 -7.66 31.47 -12.68
CA GLY A 279 -8.53 30.64 -13.53
C GLY A 279 -8.77 29.22 -13.01
N ILE A 280 -7.97 28.71 -12.07
CA ILE A 280 -8.25 27.42 -11.42
C ILE A 280 -9.40 27.62 -10.43
N VAL A 281 -10.60 27.24 -10.85
CA VAL A 281 -11.74 27.09 -9.95
C VAL A 281 -11.58 25.76 -9.24
N TYR A 282 -11.69 25.76 -7.91
CA TYR A 282 -11.74 24.52 -7.14
C TYR A 282 -12.75 23.56 -7.78
N PRO A 283 -12.36 22.30 -8.08
CA PRO A 283 -13.24 21.37 -8.76
C PRO A 283 -14.57 21.24 -7.99
N ASN A 284 -15.68 21.62 -8.64
CA ASN A 284 -17.02 21.49 -8.08
C ASN A 284 -17.73 20.19 -8.53
N ILE A 285 -16.97 19.28 -9.17
CA ILE A 285 -17.48 18.03 -9.71
C ILE A 285 -16.61 16.89 -9.19
N GLN A 286 -17.19 16.00 -8.39
CA GLN A 286 -16.62 14.68 -8.12
C GLN A 286 -16.80 13.82 -9.38
N HIS A 287 -15.79 13.74 -10.24
CA HIS A 287 -15.78 12.73 -11.29
C HIS A 287 -15.87 11.33 -10.67
N SER A 288 -16.49 10.38 -11.37
CA SER A 288 -16.61 9.00 -10.89
C SER A 288 -15.24 8.44 -10.51
N HIS A 289 -15.10 8.09 -9.23
CA HIS A 289 -13.86 7.63 -8.64
C HIS A 289 -13.43 6.27 -9.21
N GLN A 290 -14.30 5.50 -9.87
CA GLN A 290 -13.89 4.23 -10.46
C GLN A 290 -12.87 4.45 -11.59
N VAL A 291 -11.81 3.66 -11.55
CA VAL A 291 -10.85 3.60 -12.65
C VAL A 291 -11.52 2.86 -13.81
N ASN A 292 -11.89 3.57 -14.87
CA ASN A 292 -12.08 2.93 -16.17
C ASN A 292 -10.69 2.57 -16.67
N VAL A 293 -10.38 1.27 -16.62
CA VAL A 293 -9.11 0.75 -17.11
C VAL A 293 -9.30 0.38 -18.57
N ASP A 294 -8.51 0.97 -19.46
CA ASP A 294 -8.36 0.48 -20.85
C ASP A 294 -7.62 -0.88 -20.89
N ILE A 295 -7.10 -1.32 -19.75
CA ILE A 295 -6.41 -2.59 -19.57
C ILE A 295 -7.45 -3.69 -19.36
N SER A 296 -7.43 -4.70 -20.23
CA SER A 296 -8.30 -5.87 -20.13
C SER A 296 -8.17 -6.56 -18.77
N ILE A 297 -9.31 -6.76 -18.10
CA ILE A 297 -9.40 -7.49 -16.84
C ILE A 297 -9.72 -8.96 -17.19
N PRO A 298 -8.88 -9.91 -16.79
CA PRO A 298 -9.12 -11.33 -17.02
C PRO A 298 -10.43 -11.81 -16.38
N ARG A 299 -11.18 -12.65 -17.10
CA ARG A 299 -12.33 -13.36 -16.52
C ARG A 299 -11.86 -14.19 -15.32
N VAL A 300 -12.65 -14.22 -14.26
CA VAL A 300 -12.35 -15.01 -13.05
C VAL A 300 -13.10 -16.34 -13.08
N THR A 301 -12.38 -17.42 -12.80
CA THR A 301 -12.90 -18.79 -12.68
C THR A 301 -12.87 -19.19 -11.21
N HIS A 302 -14.06 -19.34 -10.61
CA HIS A 302 -14.19 -19.60 -9.17
C HIS A 302 -13.75 -21.01 -8.77
N VAL A 303 -14.10 -22.00 -9.60
CA VAL A 303 -13.72 -23.41 -9.45
C VAL A 303 -12.81 -23.75 -10.62
N ALA A 304 -11.50 -23.72 -10.38
CA ALA A 304 -10.48 -23.85 -11.41
C ALA A 304 -9.89 -25.25 -11.42
N GLU A 305 -9.73 -25.82 -12.62
CA GLU A 305 -9.12 -27.11 -12.84
C GLU A 305 -8.27 -27.07 -14.12
N GLY A 306 -7.05 -27.61 -14.04
CA GLY A 306 -6.17 -27.76 -15.20
C GLY A 306 -4.81 -27.11 -15.04
N ASP A 307 -4.06 -27.10 -16.14
CA ASP A 307 -2.71 -26.54 -16.15
C ASP A 307 -2.75 -25.01 -16.06
N ALA A 308 -1.82 -24.45 -15.31
CA ALA A 308 -1.86 -23.06 -14.89
C ALA A 308 -0.47 -22.42 -14.83
N VAL A 309 -0.47 -21.09 -14.80
CA VAL A 309 0.72 -20.25 -14.60
C VAL A 309 0.47 -19.30 -13.42
N ILE A 310 1.48 -19.10 -12.56
CA ILE A 310 1.39 -18.13 -11.46
C ILE A 310 1.46 -16.70 -12.01
N GLU A 311 0.49 -15.87 -11.67
CA GLU A 311 0.49 -14.43 -11.98
C GLU A 311 1.08 -13.60 -10.84
N THR A 312 0.77 -13.97 -9.61
CA THR A 312 1.46 -13.50 -8.40
C THR A 312 1.20 -14.45 -7.22
N TYR A 313 1.94 -14.28 -6.14
CA TYR A 313 1.85 -15.11 -4.95
C TYR A 313 2.32 -14.38 -3.70
N THR A 314 1.99 -14.94 -2.54
CA THR A 314 2.66 -14.65 -1.27
C THR A 314 2.58 -15.88 -0.37
N VAL A 315 3.42 -15.94 0.65
CA VAL A 315 3.40 -17.00 1.66
C VAL A 315 3.39 -16.35 3.03
N GLU A 316 2.41 -16.71 3.85
CA GLU A 316 2.33 -16.31 5.25
C GLU A 316 3.20 -17.20 6.13
N PHE A 317 3.77 -16.61 7.19
CA PHE A 317 4.67 -17.27 8.11
C PHE A 317 4.14 -17.23 9.54
N HIS A 318 4.30 -18.35 10.24
CA HIS A 318 4.08 -18.41 11.68
C HIS A 318 5.12 -17.58 12.44
N ARG A 319 4.82 -17.27 13.71
CA ARG A 319 5.75 -16.50 14.56
C ARG A 319 7.12 -17.17 14.76
N ASN A 320 7.18 -18.50 14.64
CA ASN A 320 8.40 -19.29 14.73
C ASN A 320 9.23 -19.29 13.43
N GLY A 321 8.75 -18.66 12.35
CA GLY A 321 9.45 -18.55 11.07
C GLY A 321 9.19 -19.68 10.08
N HIS A 322 8.34 -20.66 10.41
CA HIS A 322 7.90 -21.66 9.44
C HIS A 322 6.84 -21.08 8.50
N ALA A 323 6.89 -21.46 7.22
CA ALA A 323 5.85 -21.17 6.25
C ALA A 323 4.53 -21.81 6.72
N ALA A 324 3.44 -21.07 6.64
CA ALA A 324 2.13 -21.48 7.13
C ALA A 324 1.15 -21.73 5.98
N GLN A 325 1.03 -20.76 5.07
CA GLN A 325 0.03 -20.81 4.00
C GLN A 325 0.53 -20.05 2.77
N GLY A 326 0.62 -20.76 1.64
CA GLY A 326 0.77 -20.14 0.33
C GLY A 326 -0.57 -19.65 -0.23
N TYR A 327 -0.55 -18.47 -0.83
CA TYR A 327 -1.67 -17.85 -1.54
C TYR A 327 -1.21 -17.50 -2.95
N ILE A 328 -1.97 -17.94 -3.95
CA ILE A 328 -1.62 -17.85 -5.36
C ILE A 328 -2.76 -17.18 -6.11
N ILE A 329 -2.41 -16.24 -7.00
CA ILE A 329 -3.28 -15.82 -8.09
C ILE A 329 -2.65 -16.36 -9.37
N GLY A 330 -3.40 -17.19 -10.09
CA GLY A 330 -2.91 -17.87 -11.28
C GLY A 330 -3.82 -17.65 -12.49
N ARG A 331 -3.33 -18.08 -13.65
CA ARG A 331 -4.03 -18.05 -14.93
C ARG A 331 -4.10 -19.46 -15.49
N LEU A 332 -5.29 -19.91 -15.88
CA LEU A 332 -5.46 -21.19 -16.59
C LEU A 332 -4.84 -21.08 -17.98
N LYS A 333 -4.07 -22.08 -18.40
CA LYS A 333 -3.45 -22.10 -19.74
C LYS A 333 -4.48 -22.28 -20.86
N ALA A 334 -5.63 -22.89 -20.56
CA ALA A 334 -6.67 -23.20 -21.54
C ALA A 334 -7.35 -21.94 -22.12
N ASP A 335 -7.61 -20.93 -21.28
CA ASP A 335 -8.39 -19.75 -21.68
C ASP A 335 -7.88 -18.43 -21.08
N GLY A 336 -6.78 -18.47 -20.32
CA GLY A 336 -6.24 -17.31 -19.65
C GLY A 336 -7.14 -16.74 -18.55
N SER A 337 -8.15 -17.46 -18.06
CA SER A 337 -8.96 -16.99 -16.93
C SER A 337 -8.17 -17.04 -15.62
N ARG A 338 -8.43 -16.09 -14.74
CA ARG A 338 -7.77 -15.96 -13.43
C ARG A 338 -8.46 -16.80 -12.38
N PHE A 339 -7.68 -17.36 -11.46
CA PHE A 339 -8.19 -18.02 -10.28
C PHE A 339 -7.38 -17.63 -9.04
N VAL A 340 -8.00 -17.82 -7.89
CA VAL A 340 -7.37 -17.74 -6.57
C VAL A 340 -7.18 -19.16 -6.07
N ALA A 341 -6.02 -19.49 -5.51
CA ALA A 341 -5.73 -20.79 -4.93
C ALA A 341 -4.87 -20.69 -3.66
N ASN A 342 -4.96 -21.74 -2.85
CA ASN A 342 -3.99 -22.03 -1.80
C ASN A 342 -2.94 -23.02 -2.31
N HIS A 343 -1.80 -23.16 -1.62
CA HIS A 343 -0.85 -24.23 -1.91
C HIS A 343 -1.48 -25.61 -1.68
N GLY A 344 -1.21 -26.57 -2.54
CA GLY A 344 -1.82 -27.89 -2.50
C GLY A 344 -1.04 -28.95 -1.72
N ASN A 345 0.26 -28.76 -1.51
CA ASN A 345 1.10 -29.64 -0.71
C ASN A 345 2.37 -28.92 -0.20
N GLU A 346 3.09 -29.56 0.72
CA GLU A 346 4.34 -29.05 1.31
C GLU A 346 5.44 -28.77 0.29
N THR A 347 5.54 -29.59 -0.77
CA THR A 347 6.50 -29.35 -1.87
C THR A 347 6.22 -28.00 -2.53
N THR A 348 4.95 -27.72 -2.82
CA THR A 348 4.52 -26.45 -3.40
C THR A 348 4.82 -25.28 -2.46
N LEU A 349 4.51 -25.44 -1.17
CA LEU A 349 4.80 -24.41 -0.18
C LEU A 349 6.30 -24.10 -0.10
N LYS A 350 7.14 -25.14 -0.08
CA LYS A 350 8.60 -25.01 -0.05
C LYS A 350 9.13 -24.27 -1.29
N GLU A 351 8.65 -24.62 -2.48
CA GLU A 351 9.03 -23.96 -3.73
C GLU A 351 8.61 -22.49 -3.76
N LEU A 352 7.40 -22.15 -3.31
CA LEU A 352 6.95 -20.76 -3.19
C LEU A 352 7.86 -19.92 -2.29
N THR A 353 8.51 -20.54 -1.30
CA THR A 353 9.46 -19.88 -0.39
C THR A 353 10.91 -19.88 -0.86
N SER A 354 11.19 -20.30 -2.11
CA SER A 354 12.55 -20.31 -2.64
C SER A 354 13.19 -18.92 -2.57
N PRO A 355 14.41 -18.79 -2.01
CA PRO A 355 15.09 -17.50 -1.89
C PRO A 355 15.72 -17.02 -3.20
N THR A 356 15.82 -17.89 -4.21
CA THR A 356 16.56 -17.65 -5.45
C THR A 356 15.73 -17.81 -6.70
N GLU A 357 14.64 -18.58 -6.64
CA GLU A 357 13.84 -18.87 -7.83
C GLU A 357 12.63 -17.94 -7.93
N GLU A 358 12.47 -17.33 -9.09
CA GLU A 358 11.25 -16.62 -9.46
C GLU A 358 10.10 -17.61 -9.62
N GLN A 359 8.97 -17.33 -8.99
CA GLN A 359 7.76 -18.16 -9.10
C GLN A 359 6.69 -17.51 -9.97
N VAL A 360 6.68 -16.19 -10.14
CA VAL A 360 5.81 -15.53 -11.11
C VAL A 360 6.16 -16.00 -12.51
N GLY A 361 5.15 -16.48 -13.25
CA GLY A 361 5.33 -17.06 -14.58
C GLY A 361 5.69 -18.55 -14.59
N LYS A 362 5.92 -19.19 -13.43
CA LYS A 362 6.12 -20.64 -13.39
C LYS A 362 4.82 -21.41 -13.64
N GLU A 363 4.98 -22.56 -14.27
CA GLU A 363 3.89 -23.47 -14.59
C GLU A 363 3.61 -24.46 -13.46
N GLY A 364 2.35 -24.87 -13.35
CA GLY A 364 1.88 -25.91 -12.46
C GLY A 364 0.47 -26.33 -12.86
N TYR A 365 -0.31 -26.82 -11.91
CA TYR A 365 -1.71 -27.12 -12.13
C TYR A 365 -2.56 -26.77 -10.91
N VAL A 366 -3.84 -26.52 -11.14
CA VAL A 366 -4.83 -26.25 -10.11
C VAL A 366 -5.89 -27.34 -10.12
N VAL A 367 -6.32 -27.78 -8.93
CA VAL A 367 -7.45 -28.70 -8.76
C VAL A 367 -8.40 -28.17 -7.68
N PRO A 368 -9.72 -28.36 -7.85
CA PRO A 368 -10.68 -27.99 -6.83
C PRO A 368 -10.85 -29.11 -5.79
N GLU A 369 -10.69 -28.78 -4.52
CA GLU A 369 -10.97 -29.66 -3.37
C GLU A 369 -12.36 -29.34 -2.79
N LEU A 370 -13.16 -30.37 -2.52
CA LEU A 370 -14.44 -30.21 -1.83
C LEU A 370 -14.21 -29.90 -0.35
N ILE A 371 -14.73 -28.78 0.12
CA ILE A 371 -14.69 -28.36 1.53
C ILE A 371 -16.10 -28.34 2.13
N SER A 372 -16.19 -28.07 3.43
CA SER A 372 -17.45 -28.05 4.17
C SER A 372 -18.51 -27.13 3.54
N GLY A 373 -19.76 -27.59 3.51
CA GLY A 373 -20.89 -26.86 2.94
C GLY A 373 -20.99 -26.91 1.41
N GLY A 374 -20.38 -27.91 0.76
CA GLY A 374 -20.46 -28.11 -0.69
C GLY A 374 -19.63 -27.12 -1.52
N ARG A 375 -18.84 -26.27 -0.86
CA ARG A 375 -17.95 -25.30 -1.48
C ARG A 375 -16.70 -25.99 -2.01
N ARG A 376 -16.02 -25.38 -2.98
CA ARG A 376 -14.77 -25.90 -3.56
C ARG A 376 -13.65 -24.89 -3.39
N ARG A 377 -12.51 -25.34 -2.85
CA ARG A 377 -11.28 -24.55 -2.70
C ARG A 377 -10.30 -24.97 -3.78
N ASN A 378 -9.73 -24.01 -4.49
CA ASN A 378 -8.70 -24.30 -5.48
C ASN A 378 -7.35 -24.50 -4.78
N LEU A 379 -6.66 -25.57 -5.14
CA LEU A 379 -5.33 -25.92 -4.66
C LEU A 379 -4.36 -25.94 -5.85
N PHE A 380 -3.27 -25.17 -5.75
CA PHE A 380 -2.23 -25.12 -6.77
C PHE A 380 -1.06 -26.04 -6.40
N TYR A 381 -0.48 -26.69 -7.39
CA TYR A 381 0.64 -27.61 -7.25
C TYR A 381 1.74 -27.30 -8.27
N PHE A 382 2.99 -27.30 -7.83
CA PHE A 382 4.13 -27.45 -8.74
C PHE A 382 4.27 -28.92 -9.17
N SER A 383 4.65 -29.12 -10.43
CA SER A 383 4.68 -30.42 -11.12
C SER A 383 5.72 -31.41 -10.57
N PRO A 384 5.58 -32.73 -10.85
CA PRO A 384 4.69 -33.33 -11.85
C PRO A 384 3.48 -34.04 -11.25
N LYS A 385 2.32 -33.97 -11.94
CA LYS A 385 1.15 -34.82 -11.66
C LYS A 385 1.64 -36.26 -11.43
N GLN A 386 1.39 -36.83 -10.26
CA GLN A 386 1.60 -38.26 -10.09
C GLN A 386 0.67 -38.96 -11.08
N SER A 387 1.27 -39.61 -12.08
CA SER A 387 0.56 -40.58 -12.91
C SER A 387 -0.02 -41.62 -11.96
N ILE A 388 -1.34 -41.75 -11.93
CA ILE A 388 -2.03 -42.83 -11.22
C ILE A 388 -1.72 -44.15 -11.91
#